data_AF-A0AA38H0R2-F1
#
_entry.id   AF-A0AA38H0R2-F1
#
_cell.length_a   1.000
_cell.length_b   1.000
_cell.length_c   1.000
_cell.angle_alpha   90.00
_cell.angle_beta   90.00
_cell.angle_gamma   90.00
#
_symmetry.space_group_name_H-M   'P 1'
#
loop_
_entity.id
_entity.type
_entity.pdbx_description
1 polymer ?
#
loop_
_entity_poly.entity_id
_entity_poly.type
_entity_poly.pdbx_seq_one_letter_code
_entity_poly.pdbx_strand_id
1 'polypeptide(L)' 'FRNAARNAINAGFDGVELHAGHGYLLDQFMKDSVNDRTDRYGGSLENRCRFPLEVVEAVV' A
#
# COMPACT_ATOMS: atom_id res chain seq x y z
N PHE A 1 -1.25 -1.92 -8.53
CA PHE A 1 -1.49 -0.51 -8.21
C PHE A 1 -1.27 0.41 -9.41
N ARG A 2 -0.03 0.65 -9.89
CA ARG A 2 0.26 1.52 -11.05
C ARG A 2 -0.66 1.35 -12.26
N ASN A 3 -0.79 0.12 -12.77
CA ASN A 3 -1.64 -0.14 -13.94
C ASN A 3 -3.11 0.25 -13.69
N ALA A 4 -3.64 -0.03 -12.50
CA ALA A 4 -5.01 0.31 -12.14
C ALA A 4 -5.20 1.84 -12.03
N ALA A 5 -4.23 2.54 -11.41
CA ALA A 5 -4.25 4.00 -11.34
C ALA A 5 -4.24 4.63 -12.73
N ARG A 6 -3.34 4.19 -13.62
CA ARG A 6 -3.30 4.65 -15.02
C ARG A 6 -4.63 4.38 -15.74
N ASN A 7 -5.23 3.22 -15.54
CA ASN A 7 -6.51 2.90 -16.16
C ASN A 7 -7.64 3.80 -15.65
N ALA A 8 -7.65 4.15 -14.35
CA ALA A 8 -8.64 5.08 -13.80
C ALA A 8 -8.51 6.47 -14.44
N ILE A 9 -7.30 7.00 -14.56
CA ILE A 9 -7.07 8.29 -15.24
C ILE A 9 -7.48 8.21 -16.71
N ASN A 10 -7.11 7.13 -17.42
CA ASN A 10 -7.53 6.93 -18.82
C ASN A 10 -9.05 6.82 -18.98
N ALA A 11 -9.76 6.36 -17.94
CA ALA A 11 -11.21 6.29 -17.91
C ALA A 11 -11.89 7.63 -17.54
N GLY A 12 -11.12 8.67 -17.22
CA GLY A 12 -11.63 10.01 -16.92
C GLY A 12 -11.91 10.28 -15.43
N PHE A 13 -11.38 9.47 -14.50
CA PHE A 13 -11.43 9.80 -13.08
C PHE A 13 -10.46 10.94 -12.74
N ASP A 14 -10.88 11.81 -11.82
CA ASP A 14 -10.03 12.93 -11.33
C ASP A 14 -8.87 12.47 -10.45
N GLY A 15 -8.93 11.26 -9.91
CA GLY A 15 -7.91 10.71 -9.03
C GLY A 15 -8.20 9.30 -8.57
N VAL A 16 -7.34 8.78 -7.70
CA VAL A 16 -7.47 7.46 -7.09
C VAL A 16 -7.23 7.53 -5.60
N GLU A 17 -7.97 6.71 -4.85
CA GLU A 17 -7.70 6.45 -3.43
C GLU A 17 -7.07 5.07 -3.29
N LEU A 18 -5.98 4.98 -2.52
CA LEU A 18 -5.38 3.70 -2.14
C LEU A 18 -6.11 3.15 -0.91
N HIS A 19 -6.70 1.97 -1.03
CA HIS A 19 -7.36 1.36 0.09
C HIS A 19 -6.35 0.74 1.09
N ALA A 20 -6.02 1.50 2.13
CA ALA A 20 -5.06 1.12 3.17
C ALA A 20 -5.67 0.98 4.57
N GLY A 21 -6.93 0.55 4.64
CA GLY A 21 -7.66 0.34 5.89
C GLY A 21 -8.41 -0.99 5.94
N HIS A 22 -9.20 -1.16 7.00
CA HIS A 22 -10.10 -2.31 7.21
C HIS A 22 -9.46 -3.70 7.12
N GLY A 23 -8.18 -3.84 7.46
CA GLY A 23 -7.49 -5.13 7.47
C GLY A 23 -7.18 -5.71 6.08
N TYR A 24 -7.29 -4.92 5.01
CA TYR A 24 -6.84 -5.33 3.68
C TYR A 24 -5.32 -5.25 3.53
N LEU A 25 -4.79 -5.67 2.39
CA LEU A 25 -3.35 -5.94 2.18
C LEU A 25 -2.41 -4.84 2.71
N LEU A 26 -2.63 -3.56 2.40
CA LEU A 26 -1.74 -2.50 2.88
C LEU A 26 -1.82 -2.31 4.40
N ASP A 27 -3.02 -2.49 4.99
CA ASP A 27 -3.22 -2.46 6.43
C ASP A 27 -2.59 -3.69 7.11
N GLN A 28 -2.64 -4.87 6.48
CA GLN A 28 -1.97 -6.07 6.97
C GLN A 28 -0.46 -5.88 7.11
N PHE A 29 0.18 -5.14 6.19
CA PHE A 29 1.59 -4.78 6.32
C PHE A 29 1.84 -3.81 7.47
N MET A 30 0.94 -2.84 7.70
CA MET A 30 1.11 -1.83 8.75
C MET A 30 0.82 -2.35 10.16
N LYS A 31 0.00 -3.38 10.35
CA LYS A 31 -0.39 -3.89 11.68
C LYS A 31 0.61 -4.91 12.20
N ASP A 32 1.14 -4.71 13.41
CA ASP A 32 2.10 -5.63 14.08
C ASP A 32 1.42 -6.89 14.58
N SER A 33 0.12 -6.80 14.87
CA SER A 33 -0.72 -7.95 15.17
C SER A 33 -0.94 -8.88 13.97
N VAL A 34 -0.55 -8.48 12.75
CA VAL A 34 -0.74 -9.25 11.51
C VAL A 34 0.58 -9.51 10.78
N ASN A 35 1.44 -8.50 10.66
CA ASN A 35 2.73 -8.61 9.97
C ASN A 35 3.78 -9.24 10.88
N ASP A 36 3.88 -10.57 10.82
CA ASP A 36 4.85 -11.41 11.52
C ASP A 36 6.15 -11.63 10.73
N ARG A 37 6.39 -10.85 9.67
CA ARG A 37 7.57 -10.98 8.82
C ARG A 37 8.83 -10.56 9.56
N THR A 38 9.93 -11.24 9.23
CA THR A 38 11.27 -10.97 9.77
C THR A 38 12.22 -10.33 8.76
N ASP A 39 11.71 -9.99 7.57
CA ASP A 39 12.49 -9.36 6.50
C ASP A 39 12.36 -7.83 6.51
N ARG A 40 12.83 -7.18 5.43
CA ARG A 40 12.81 -5.71 5.29
C ARG A 40 11.42 -5.07 5.29
N TYR A 41 10.35 -5.88 5.31
CA TYR A 41 8.96 -5.43 5.31
C TYR A 41 8.22 -5.69 6.63
N GLY A 42 8.90 -6.25 7.64
CA GLY A 42 8.32 -6.52 8.96
C GLY A 42 9.20 -6.04 10.12
N GLY A 43 8.71 -6.23 11.34
CA GLY A 43 9.35 -5.77 12.57
C GLY A 43 9.09 -4.29 12.85
N SER A 44 10.04 -3.42 12.52
CA SER A 44 9.95 -1.99 12.86
C SER A 44 8.80 -1.29 12.13
N LEU A 45 8.36 -0.14 12.65
CA LEU A 45 7.32 0.67 12.01
C LEU A 45 7.73 1.09 10.59
N GLU A 46 8.99 1.46 10.40
CA GLU A 46 9.56 1.86 9.11
C GLU A 46 9.49 0.73 8.08
N ASN A 47 9.80 -0.50 8.50
CA ASN A 47 9.70 -1.67 7.62
C ASN A 47 8.25 -2.01 7.29
N ARG A 48 7.35 -1.95 8.27
CA ARG A 48 5.91 -2.20 8.07
C ARG A 48 5.25 -1.18 7.14
N CYS A 49 5.64 0.09 7.23
CA CYS A 49 5.16 1.16 6.34
C CYS A 49 5.82 1.13 4.96
N ARG A 50 6.90 0.37 4.75
CA ARG A 50 7.66 0.34 3.50
C ARG A 50 6.78 -0.02 2.30
N PHE A 51 6.01 -1.09 2.39
CA PHE A 51 5.20 -1.55 1.26
C PHE A 51 4.07 -0.55 0.90
N PRO A 52 3.26 -0.05 1.86
CA PRO A 52 2.32 1.04 1.58
C PRO A 52 2.95 2.27 0.91
N LEU A 53 4.13 2.69 1.37
CA LEU A 53 4.84 3.83 0.78
C LEU A 53 5.37 3.54 -0.64
N GLU A 54 5.94 2.35 -0.89
CA GLU A 54 6.33 1.91 -2.24
C GLU A 54 5.12 1.91 -3.20
N VAL A 55 3.92 1.61 -2.70
CA VAL A 55 2.68 1.66 -3.49
C VAL A 55 2.26 3.10 -3.79
N VAL A 56 2.34 4.01 -2.81
CA VAL A 56 2.11 5.46 -3.01
C VAL A 56 3.04 6.00 -4.09
N GLU A 57 4.35 5.73 -3.98
CA GLU A 57 5.35 6.15 -4.97
C GLU A 57 5.09 5.58 -6.36
N ALA A 58 4.54 4.36 -6.45
CA ALA A 58 4.31 3.71 -7.73
C ALA A 58 3.06 4.19 -8.48
N VAL A 59 2.11 4.85 -7.80
CA VAL A 59 0.85 5.35 -8.40
C VAL A 59 0.86 6.82 -8.78
N VAL A 60 1.85 7.58 -8.30
CA VAL A 60 2.21 8.91 -8.82
C VAL A 60 2.95 8.74 -10.17
#